data_AF-A0AAN9QX01-F1
#
_entry.id   AF-A0AAN9QX01-F1
#
_cell.length_a   1.000
_cell.length_b   1.000
_cell.length_c   1.000
_cell.angle_alpha   90.00
_cell.angle_beta   90.00
_cell.angle_gamma   90.00
#
_symmetry.space_group_name_H-M   'P 1'
#
loop_
_entity.id
_entity.type
_entity.pdbx_description
1 polymer ?
#
loop_
_entity_poly.entity_id
_entity_poly.type
_entity_poly.pdbx_seq_one_letter_code
_entity_poly.pdbx_strand_id
1 'polypeptide(L)'
;MAATFMKPQLFGEGLYAVCALFLHLKMKHQAAEKKEIIEKPLAMPPPPPLERKTSIDAEPKTLLQEELSLAREAALKIINTHTKEEALKIFLTGLVPVASSKQAEEDGVASECDDE
;
A
#
# COMPACT_ATOMS: atom_id res chain seq x y z
N MET A 1 -22.83 -12.57 43.79
CA MET A 1 -23.93 -12.44 42.80
C MET A 1 -23.33 -12.66 41.42
N ALA A 2 -23.68 -13.78 40.77
CA ALA A 2 -23.23 -14.14 39.45
C ALA A 2 -24.15 -13.53 38.39
N ALA A 3 -23.59 -12.85 37.39
CA ALA A 3 -24.32 -12.27 36.28
C ALA A 3 -24.10 -13.10 35.00
N THR A 4 -25.14 -13.86 34.64
CA THR A 4 -25.75 -14.00 33.31
C THR A 4 -24.87 -14.22 32.06
N PHE A 5 -24.93 -15.47 31.60
CA PHE A 5 -24.93 -15.98 30.23
C PHE A 5 -25.36 -14.99 29.11
N MET A 6 -24.49 -14.75 28.12
CA MET A 6 -24.87 -14.30 26.76
C MET A 6 -24.21 -15.18 25.69
N LYS A 7 -25.00 -15.45 24.65
CA LYS A 7 -24.91 -16.50 23.64
C LYS A 7 -23.77 -16.32 22.62
N PRO A 8 -23.26 -17.41 22.02
CA PRO A 8 -22.57 -17.33 20.73
C PRO A 8 -23.60 -17.06 19.63
N GLN A 9 -23.51 -15.90 18.98
CA GLN A 9 -24.32 -15.59 17.80
C GLN A 9 -23.68 -16.24 16.56
N LEU A 10 -24.45 -17.15 15.96
CA LEU A 10 -24.23 -17.79 14.68
C LEU A 10 -24.09 -16.74 13.57
N PHE A 11 -22.90 -16.59 13.00
CA PHE A 11 -22.70 -15.88 11.73
C PHE A 11 -22.52 -16.91 10.61
N GLY A 12 -23.61 -17.12 9.86
CA GLY A 12 -23.63 -17.53 8.45
C GLY A 12 -22.99 -18.87 8.09
N GLU A 13 -23.84 -19.89 7.88
CA GLU A 13 -23.54 -21.19 7.25
C GLU A 13 -22.83 -21.08 5.87
N GLY A 14 -22.76 -19.88 5.26
CA GLY A 14 -22.08 -19.62 3.99
C GLY A 14 -20.56 -19.42 4.08
N LEU A 15 -20.03 -18.83 5.16
CA LEU A 15 -18.58 -18.58 5.27
C LEU A 15 -17.79 -19.86 5.58
N TYR A 16 -18.39 -20.79 6.33
CA TYR A 16 -17.75 -22.06 6.65
C TYR A 16 -17.54 -22.93 5.41
N ALA A 17 -18.47 -22.88 4.45
CA ALA A 17 -18.36 -23.60 3.18
C ALA A 17 -17.21 -23.07 2.31
N VAL A 18 -17.01 -21.75 2.23
CA VAL A 18 -15.89 -21.14 1.48
C VAL A 18 -14.56 -21.48 2.13
N CYS A 19 -14.49 -21.41 3.47
CA CYS A 19 -13.30 -21.83 4.21
C CYS A 19 -12.99 -23.32 4.00
N ALA A 20 -13.99 -24.20 4.10
CA ALA A 20 -13.83 -25.63 3.88
C ALA A 20 -13.38 -25.95 2.45
N LEU A 21 -13.93 -25.28 1.43
CA LEU A 21 -13.54 -25.47 0.04
C LEU A 21 -12.09 -25.02 -0.21
N PHE A 22 -11.68 -23.90 0.40
CA PHE A 22 -10.31 -23.39 0.31
C PHE A 22 -9.30 -24.33 0.98
N LEU A 23 -9.62 -24.88 2.15
CA LEU A 23 -8.79 -25.88 2.82
C LEU A 23 -8.74 -27.21 2.04
N HIS A 24 -9.85 -27.65 1.43
CA HIS A 24 -9.90 -28.89 0.66
C HIS A 24 -9.14 -28.79 -0.66
N LEU A 25 -9.17 -27.63 -1.32
CA LEU A 25 -8.39 -27.37 -2.54
C LEU A 25 -6.88 -27.32 -2.22
N LYS A 26 -6.48 -26.78 -1.07
CA LYS A 26 -5.09 -26.74 -0.62
C LYS A 26 -4.52 -28.13 -0.28
N MET A 27 -5.34 -29.07 0.17
CA MET A 27 -4.90 -30.45 0.46
C MET A 27 -4.78 -31.34 -0.78
N LYS A 28 -5.57 -31.12 -1.84
CA LYS A 28 -5.53 -31.95 -3.06
C LYS A 28 -4.27 -31.77 -3.93
N HIS A 29 -3.48 -30.74 -3.69
CA HIS A 29 -2.19 -30.54 -4.36
C HIS A 29 -1.02 -31.30 -3.69
N GLN A 30 -1.27 -32.12 -2.67
CA GLN A 30 -0.22 -32.86 -1.99
C GLN A 30 -0.58 -34.34 -1.76
N ALA A 31 -0.76 -35.09 -2.86
CA ALA A 31 -0.72 -36.55 -2.81
C ALA A 31 -0.27 -37.12 -4.17
N ALA A 32 0.68 -38.07 -4.10
CA ALA A 32 1.31 -38.86 -5.17
C ALA A 32 2.51 -38.19 -5.88
N GLU A 33 3.75 -38.70 -5.85
CA GLU A 33 4.33 -39.98 -5.43
C GLU A 33 5.72 -39.76 -4.80
N LYS A 34 6.06 -40.52 -3.75
CA LYS A 34 7.44 -40.73 -3.29
C LYS A 34 8.03 -41.92 -4.06
N LYS A 35 9.17 -41.72 -4.72
CA LYS A 35 10.18 -42.79 -4.91
C LYS A 35 11.50 -42.32 -4.33
N GLU A 36 11.91 -43.02 -3.29
CA GLU A 36 13.13 -42.85 -2.53
C GLU A 36 14.30 -43.46 -3.31
N ILE A 37 15.31 -42.64 -3.65
CA ILE A 37 16.65 -43.10 -4.03
C ILE A 37 17.64 -42.23 -3.25
N ILE A 38 18.12 -42.80 -2.14
CA ILE A 38 19.46 -42.76 -1.56
C ILE A 38 20.27 -41.45 -1.70
N GLU A 39 20.42 -40.80 -0.55
CA GLU A 39 21.49 -39.90 -0.08
C GLU A 39 22.32 -39.08 -1.07
N LYS A 40 22.05 -37.77 -1.10
CA LYS A 40 23.10 -36.73 -0.99
C LYS A 40 22.46 -35.47 -0.38
N PRO A 41 23.08 -34.79 0.61
CA PRO A 41 22.50 -33.56 1.15
C PRO A 41 22.43 -32.50 0.06
N LEU A 42 21.25 -32.28 -0.52
CA LEU A 42 21.00 -31.18 -1.45
C LEU A 42 20.78 -29.93 -0.61
N ALA A 43 21.89 -29.28 -0.25
CA ALA A 43 21.85 -27.88 0.14
C ALA A 43 21.02 -27.11 -0.89
N MET A 44 19.97 -26.42 -0.44
CA MET A 44 19.20 -25.50 -1.28
C MET A 44 20.20 -24.64 -2.08
N PRO A 45 20.09 -24.58 -3.42
CA PRO A 45 20.88 -23.61 -4.16
C PRO A 45 20.55 -22.24 -3.55
N PRO A 46 21.57 -21.42 -3.24
CA PRO A 46 21.31 -20.07 -2.74
C PRO A 46 20.37 -19.37 -3.72
N PRO A 47 19.40 -18.56 -3.24
CA PRO A 47 18.55 -17.80 -4.13
C PRO A 47 19.43 -17.05 -5.12
N PRO A 48 19.05 -17.01 -6.41
CA PRO A 48 19.82 -16.29 -7.41
C PRO A 48 20.05 -14.87 -6.89
N PRO A 49 21.28 -14.33 -7.00
CA PRO A 49 21.58 -13.01 -6.48
C PRO A 49 20.59 -12.01 -7.05
N LEU A 50 19.86 -11.32 -6.18
CA LEU A 50 18.96 -10.25 -6.58
C LEU A 50 19.82 -9.10 -7.09
N GLU A 51 19.96 -9.00 -8.41
CA GLU A 51 20.60 -7.86 -9.04
C GLU A 51 19.77 -6.61 -8.75
N ARG A 52 20.28 -5.75 -7.86
CA ARG A 52 19.72 -4.43 -7.61
C ARG A 52 19.92 -3.61 -8.88
N LYS A 53 18.90 -3.56 -9.73
CA LYS A 53 18.81 -2.58 -10.81
C LYS A 53 18.79 -1.19 -10.18
N THR A 54 19.78 -0.37 -10.51
CA THR A 54 19.86 1.02 -10.05
C THR A 54 18.76 1.81 -10.75
N SER A 55 17.61 1.97 -10.08
CA SER A 55 16.43 2.68 -10.60
C SER A 55 16.66 4.19 -10.85
N ILE A 56 17.86 4.68 -10.55
CA ILE A 56 18.24 6.10 -10.58
C ILE A 56 18.04 6.78 -11.95
N ASP A 57 18.12 6.04 -13.07
CA ASP A 57 17.95 6.60 -14.42
C ASP A 57 16.48 6.69 -14.84
N ALA A 58 15.61 5.89 -14.21
CA ALA A 58 14.16 5.90 -14.46
C ALA A 58 13.41 6.83 -13.51
N GLU A 59 14.08 7.32 -12.46
CA GLU A 59 13.49 8.21 -11.46
C GLU A 59 13.42 9.65 -11.98
N PRO A 60 12.32 10.37 -11.69
CA PRO A 60 12.23 11.78 -12.01
C PRO A 60 13.29 12.54 -11.20
N LYS A 61 14.08 13.36 -11.89
CA LYS A 61 15.13 14.15 -11.26
C LYS A 61 14.52 15.18 -10.32
N THR A 62 14.97 15.20 -9.07
CA THR A 62 14.58 16.21 -8.09
C THR A 62 15.30 17.53 -8.35
N LEU A 63 14.68 18.64 -7.96
CA LEU A 63 15.29 19.97 -8.01
C LEU A 63 16.53 20.03 -7.09
N LEU A 64 17.54 20.80 -7.50
CA LEU A 64 18.66 21.20 -6.64
C LEU A 64 18.20 22.22 -5.59
N GLN A 65 18.99 22.43 -4.54
CA GLN A 65 18.62 23.31 -3.43
C GLN A 65 18.31 24.75 -3.89
N GLU A 66 19.09 25.29 -4.83
CA GLU A 66 18.89 26.63 -5.36
C GLU A 66 17.57 26.74 -6.15
N GLU A 67 17.31 25.77 -7.03
CA GLU A 67 16.08 25.69 -7.82
C GLU A 67 14.85 25.55 -6.92
N LEU A 68 14.99 24.79 -5.84
CA LEU A 68 13.96 24.58 -4.85
C LEU A 68 13.64 25.88 -4.09
N SER A 69 14.67 26.63 -3.67
CA SER A 69 14.48 27.96 -3.05
C SER A 69 13.77 28.92 -4.00
N LEU A 70 14.20 28.99 -5.26
CA LEU A 70 13.57 29.84 -6.28
C LEU A 70 12.10 29.44 -6.53
N ALA A 71 11.82 28.14 -6.60
CA ALA A 71 10.46 27.64 -6.77
C ALA A 71 9.57 28.01 -5.57
N ARG A 72 10.11 27.93 -4.34
CA ARG A 72 9.39 28.35 -3.12
C ARG A 72 9.07 29.85 -3.15
N GLU A 73 10.04 30.68 -3.49
CA GLU A 73 9.84 32.13 -3.59
C GLU A 73 8.80 32.50 -4.65
N ALA A 74 8.86 31.85 -5.81
CA ALA A 74 7.88 32.03 -6.88
C ALA A 74 6.47 31.60 -6.44
N ALA A 75 6.35 30.46 -5.75
CA ALA A 75 5.08 29.99 -5.20
C ALA A 75 4.50 30.96 -4.16
N LEU A 76 5.32 31.45 -3.24
CA LEU A 76 4.91 32.46 -2.24
C LEU A 76 4.44 33.75 -2.91
N LYS A 77 5.13 34.20 -3.96
CA LYS A 77 4.71 35.37 -4.72
C LYS A 77 3.31 35.17 -5.31
N ILE A 78 3.02 34.00 -5.90
CA ILE A 78 1.71 33.70 -6.47
C ILE A 78 0.64 33.75 -5.38
N ILE A 79 0.87 33.07 -4.25
CA ILE A 79 -0.08 33.01 -3.11
C ILE A 79 -0.39 34.42 -2.57
N ASN A 80 0.61 35.29 -2.48
CA ASN A 80 0.44 36.63 -1.92
C ASN A 80 -0.15 37.65 -2.90
N THR A 81 -0.09 37.40 -4.21
CA THR A 81 -0.47 38.38 -5.23
C THR A 81 -1.76 38.03 -5.98
N HIS A 82 -2.13 36.75 -6.02
CA HIS A 82 -3.29 36.27 -6.77
C HIS A 82 -4.42 35.85 -5.82
N THR A 83 -5.65 35.88 -6.34
CA THR A 83 -6.77 35.25 -5.65
C THR A 83 -6.57 33.73 -5.58
N LYS A 84 -7.25 33.06 -4.64
CA LYS A 84 -7.13 31.62 -4.43
C LYS A 84 -7.42 30.83 -5.71
N GLU A 85 -8.48 31.21 -6.43
CA GLU A 85 -8.95 30.54 -7.64
C GLU A 85 -7.92 30.66 -8.78
N GLU A 86 -7.32 31.85 -8.94
CA GLU A 86 -6.27 32.09 -9.93
C GLU A 86 -4.97 31.36 -9.58
N ALA A 87 -4.57 31.38 -8.31
CA ALA A 87 -3.41 30.64 -7.83
C ALA A 87 -3.56 29.14 -8.08
N LEU A 88 -4.73 28.57 -7.78
CA LEU A 88 -5.03 27.16 -8.06
C LEU A 88 -4.95 26.85 -9.55
N LYS A 89 -5.49 27.72 -10.41
CA LYS A 89 -5.37 27.55 -11.86
C LYS A 89 -3.91 27.49 -12.28
N ILE A 90 -3.05 28.37 -11.77
CA ILE A 90 -1.61 28.38 -12.08
C ILE A 90 -0.96 27.07 -11.61
N PHE A 91 -1.13 26.69 -10.34
CA PHE A 91 -0.48 25.49 -9.78
C PHE A 91 -0.93 24.17 -10.41
N LEU A 92 -2.16 24.12 -10.93
CA LEU A 92 -2.72 22.92 -11.53
C LEU A 92 -2.57 22.86 -13.05
N THR A 93 -2.07 23.93 -13.68
CA THR A 93 -1.90 23.97 -15.13
C THR A 93 -0.92 22.89 -15.59
N GLY A 94 -1.36 22.03 -16.51
CA GLY A 94 -0.54 20.95 -17.09
C GLY A 94 -0.44 19.68 -16.25
N LEU A 95 -1.05 19.64 -15.06
CA LEU A 95 -1.13 18.41 -14.26
C LEU A 95 -2.27 17.50 -14.77
N VAL A 96 -2.00 16.20 -14.85
CA VAL A 96 -3.00 15.18 -15.16
C VAL A 96 -3.38 14.47 -13.86
N PRO A 97 -4.67 14.44 -13.47
CA PRO A 97 -5.11 13.70 -12.30
C PRO A 97 -4.79 12.22 -12.45
N VAL A 98 -4.14 11.63 -11.45
CA VAL A 98 -4.02 10.18 -11.36
C VAL A 98 -5.35 9.64 -10.84
N ALA A 99 -5.91 8.66 -11.53
CA ALA A 99 -7.11 7.97 -11.06
C ALA A 99 -6.78 7.28 -9.73
N SER A 100 -7.17 7.89 -8.61
CA SER A 100 -7.09 7.26 -7.31
C SER A 100 -8.08 6.10 -7.28
N SER A 101 -7.62 4.91 -6.90
CA SER A 101 -8.50 3.78 -6.61
C SER A 101 -9.36 4.16 -5.41
N LYS A 102 -10.60 4.56 -5.65
CA LYS A 102 -11.57 4.92 -4.60
C LYS A 102 -11.87 3.68 -3.75
N GLN A 103 -11.22 3.55 -2.61
CA GLN A 103 -11.83 2.92 -1.44
C GLN A 103 -12.09 4.04 -0.44
N ALA A 104 -13.31 4.57 -0.50
CA ALA A 104 -13.82 5.47 0.51
C ALA A 104 -14.14 4.65 1.75
N GLU A 105 -13.45 4.91 2.84
CA GLU A 105 -14.04 4.85 4.17
C GLU A 105 -13.62 6.14 4.85
N GLU A 106 -14.62 6.94 5.22
CA GLU A 106 -14.51 8.15 6.00
C GLU A 106 -13.93 7.80 7.37
N ASP A 107 -12.71 8.24 7.68
CA ASP A 107 -12.30 8.41 9.07
C ASP A 107 -11.62 9.76 9.22
N GLY A 108 -12.35 10.68 9.86
CA GLY A 108 -11.90 12.02 10.15
C GLY A 108 -10.82 11.98 11.22
N VAL A 109 -9.60 12.34 10.86
CA VAL A 109 -8.60 12.80 11.82
C VAL A 109 -8.28 14.25 11.52
N ALA A 110 -8.99 15.13 12.22
CA ALA A 110 -8.46 16.44 12.54
C ALA A 110 -7.27 16.20 13.45
N SER A 111 -6.06 16.26 12.91
CA SER A 111 -4.84 16.37 13.72
C SER A 111 -4.81 17.79 14.28
N GLU A 112 -5.48 17.99 15.40
CA GLU A 112 -5.27 19.14 16.28
C GLU A 112 -3.82 19.03 16.79
N CYS A 113 -2.92 19.86 16.25
CA CYS A 113 -1.58 19.97 16.79
C CYS A 113 -1.65 20.83 18.05
N ASP A 114 -1.69 20.18 19.22
CA ASP A 114 -1.44 20.82 20.50
C ASP A 114 0.06 21.17 20.59
N ASP A 115 0.37 22.46 20.74
CA ASP A 115 1.71 23.03 20.96
C ASP A 115 1.76 23.44 22.45
N GLU A 116 2.52 22.73 23.28
CA GLU A 116 2.82 23.10 24.69
C GLU A 116 4.06 23.99 24.79
#